data_AF-A0A523HTP5-F1
#
_entry.id   AF-A0A523HTP5-F1
#
_cell.length_a   1.000
_cell.length_b   1.000
_cell.length_c   1.000
_cell.angle_alpha   90.00
_cell.angle_beta   90.00
_cell.angle_gamma   90.00
#
_symmetry.space_group_name_H-M   'P 1'
#
loop_
_entity.id
_entity.type
_entity.pdbx_description
1 polymer ?
#
loop_
_entity_poly.entity_id
_entity_poly.type
_entity_poly.pdbx_seq_one_letter_code
_entity_poly.pdbx_strand_id
1 'polypeptide(L)' 'MKTKFSKAQEEKKLQEMSKMLGSMKPNVLSPVLANLPDNLVQIFYDKAKSRDKVKIFNALPPDRAVKILKKIVGKTQTK' A
#
# COMPACT_ATOMS: atom_id res chain seq x y z
N MET A 1 -7.22 22.95 -16.39
CA MET A 1 -5.78 23.00 -16.00
C MET A 1 -5.35 21.61 -15.55
N LYS A 2 -4.42 20.96 -16.27
CA LYS A 2 -3.83 19.68 -15.83
C LYS A 2 -2.65 20.02 -14.92
N THR A 3 -2.84 19.97 -13.61
CA THR A 3 -1.76 20.11 -12.63
C THR A 3 -0.79 18.95 -12.81
N LYS A 4 0.34 19.21 -13.48
CA LYS A 4 1.49 18.31 -13.49
C LYS A 4 2.16 18.44 -12.13
N PHE A 5 1.72 17.65 -11.15
CA PHE A 5 2.48 17.50 -9.91
C PHE A 5 3.88 16.97 -10.27
N SER A 6 4.93 17.52 -9.66
CA SER A 6 6.27 16.99 -9.89
C SER A 6 6.36 15.58 -9.30
N LYS A 7 7.12 14.68 -9.92
CA LYS A 7 7.30 13.29 -9.43
C LYS A 7 7.68 13.23 -7.94
N ALA A 8 8.45 14.21 -7.46
CA ALA A 8 8.85 14.32 -6.06
C ALA A 8 7.68 14.64 -5.11
N GLN A 9 6.72 15.47 -5.56
CA GLN A 9 5.52 15.78 -4.76
C GLN A 9 4.58 14.57 -4.67
N GLU A 10 4.40 13.84 -5.77
CA GLU A 10 3.60 12.61 -5.78
C GLU A 10 4.20 11.55 -4.87
N GLU A 11 5.52 11.35 -4.91
CA GLU A 11 6.21 10.40 -4.05
C GLU A 11 6.09 10.77 -2.57
N LYS A 12 6.25 12.04 -2.22
CA LYS A 12 6.08 12.52 -0.84
C LYS A 12 4.66 12.26 -0.34
N LYS A 13 3.64 12.53 -1.17
CA LYS A 13 2.23 12.28 -0.83
C LYS A 13 1.96 10.79 -0.61
N LEU A 14 2.48 9.92 -1.47
CA LEU A 14 2.35 8.46 -1.30
C LEU A 14 3.03 7.97 -0.01
N GLN A 15 4.17 8.57 0.35
CA GLN A 15 4.87 8.24 1.58
C GLN A 15 4.11 8.72 2.83
N GLU A 16 3.52 9.91 2.79
CA GLU A 16 2.66 10.42 3.86
C GLU A 16 1.40 9.57 4.04
N MET A 17 0.75 9.18 2.93
CA MET A 17 -0.40 8.28 2.96
C MET A 17 -0.03 6.90 3.51
N SER A 18 1.11 6.33 3.11
CA SER A 18 1.60 5.06 3.66
C SER A 18 1.83 5.15 5.17
N LYS A 19 2.44 6.25 5.66
CA LYS A 19 2.61 6.49 7.11
C LYS A 19 1.28 6.61 7.84
N MET A 20 0.32 7.33 7.27
CA MET A 20 -1.02 7.50 7.84
C MET A 20 -1.74 6.15 7.96
N LEU A 21 -1.68 5.30 6.92
CA LEU A 21 -2.23 3.95 6.98
C LEU A 21 -1.51 3.08 8.01
N GLY A 22 -0.18 3.20 8.11
CA GLY A 22 0.63 2.50 9.11
C GLY A 22 0.27 2.86 10.55
N SER A 23 -0.21 4.09 10.83
CA SER A 23 -0.59 4.52 12.19
C SER A 23 -2.02 4.11 12.59
N MET A 24 -2.90 3.79 11.64
CA MET A 24 -4.29 3.39 11.92
C MET A 24 -4.39 2.09 12.71
N LYS A 25 -5.36 1.96 13.63
CA LYS A 25 -5.62 0.68 14.32
C LYS A 25 -6.11 -0.38 13.31
N PRO A 26 -5.84 -1.69 13.52
CA PRO A 26 -6.20 -2.74 12.55
C PRO A 26 -7.68 -2.77 12.16
N ASN A 27 -8.58 -2.53 13.12
CA ASN A 27 -10.03 -2.47 12.91
C ASN A 27 -10.48 -1.30 12.01
N VAL A 28 -9.70 -0.23 11.92
CA VAL A 28 -9.94 0.91 11.02
C VAL A 28 -9.21 0.72 9.70
N LEU A 29 -7.99 0.15 9.75
CA LEU A 29 -7.17 -0.07 8.56
C LEU A 29 -7.82 -1.07 7.59
N SER A 30 -8.42 -2.15 8.11
CA SER A 30 -9.02 -3.20 7.28
C SER A 30 -10.12 -2.70 6.33
N PRO A 31 -11.17 -1.98 6.79
CA PRO A 31 -12.19 -1.44 5.88
C PRO A 31 -11.63 -0.38 4.92
N VAL A 32 -10.61 0.38 5.31
CA VAL A 32 -9.94 1.33 4.42
C VAL A 32 -9.23 0.60 3.28
N LEU A 33 -8.40 -0.41 3.60
CA LEU A 33 -7.71 -1.22 2.59
C LEU A 33 -8.68 -2.02 1.72
N ALA A 34 -9.81 -2.46 2.27
CA ALA A 34 -10.86 -3.17 1.53
C ALA A 34 -11.42 -2.33 0.37
N ASN A 35 -11.57 -1.02 0.56
CA ASN A 35 -12.10 -0.09 -0.44
C ASN A 35 -11.03 0.48 -1.38
N LEU A 36 -9.74 0.22 -1.12
CA LEU A 36 -8.66 0.71 -1.96
C LEU A 36 -8.36 -0.25 -3.13
N PRO A 37 -8.11 0.30 -4.33
CA PRO A 37 -7.59 -0.45 -5.47
C PRO A 37 -6.28 -1.22 -5.14
N ASP A 38 -6.14 -2.43 -5.68
CA ASP A 38 -4.97 -3.30 -5.42
C ASP A 38 -3.63 -2.63 -5.76
N ASN A 39 -3.58 -1.79 -6.79
CA ASN A 39 -2.37 -1.06 -7.19
C ASN A 39 -1.95 -0.03 -6.13
N LEU A 40 -2.91 0.68 -5.52
CA LEU A 40 -2.61 1.63 -4.44
C LEU A 40 -2.15 0.90 -3.19
N VAL A 41 -2.82 -0.20 -2.82
CA VAL A 41 -2.38 -1.03 -1.69
C VAL A 41 -0.97 -1.56 -1.91
N GLN A 42 -0.63 -1.99 -3.13
CA GLN A 42 0.73 -2.41 -3.48
C GLN A 42 1.73 -1.26 -3.34
N ILE A 43 1.42 -0.05 -3.82
CA ILE A 43 2.28 1.13 -3.67
C ILE A 43 2.52 1.45 -2.19
N PHE A 44 1.47 1.41 -1.37
CA PHE A 44 1.60 1.65 0.07
C PHE A 44 2.41 0.56 0.77
N TYR A 45 2.25 -0.69 0.36
CA TYR A 45 3.06 -1.81 0.86
C TYR A 45 4.53 -1.65 0.47
N ASP A 46 4.84 -1.27 -0.77
CA ASP A 46 6.21 -1.07 -1.24
C ASP A 46 6.91 0.07 -0.48
N LYS A 47 6.19 1.16 -0.20
CA LYS A 47 6.69 2.36 0.51
C LYS A 47 6.65 2.24 2.05
N ALA A 48 5.92 1.27 2.58
CA ALA A 48 5.80 1.04 4.02
C ALA A 48 7.10 0.50 4.64
N LYS A 49 7.29 0.77 5.94
CA LYS A 49 8.35 0.11 6.73
C LYS A 49 7.97 -1.34 7.00
N SER A 50 8.94 -2.21 7.29
CA SER A 50 8.70 -3.66 7.50
C SER A 50 7.58 -3.97 8.49
N ARG A 51 7.52 -3.24 9.62
CA ARG A 51 6.43 -3.38 10.61
C ARG A 51 5.06 -3.05 10.02
N ASP A 52 4.97 -1.96 9.26
CA ASP A 52 3.73 -1.50 8.64
C ASP A 52 3.31 -2.42 7.49
N LYS A 53 4.26 -3.04 6.77
CA LYS A 53 3.98 -4.06 5.75
C LYS A 53 3.24 -5.25 6.33
N VAL A 54 3.69 -5.77 7.47
CA VAL A 54 3.00 -6.86 8.19
C VAL A 54 1.60 -6.43 8.61
N LYS A 55 1.46 -5.20 9.11
CA LYS A 55 0.18 -4.65 9.53
C LYS A 55 -0.82 -4.49 8.38
N ILE A 56 -0.36 -3.96 7.23
CA ILE A 56 -1.15 -3.84 6.01
C ILE A 56 -1.56 -5.22 5.51
N PHE A 57 -0.63 -6.18 5.50
CA PHE A 57 -0.90 -7.55 5.07
C PHE A 57 -1.98 -8.23 5.93
N ASN A 58 -1.86 -8.14 7.26
CA ASN A 58 -2.83 -8.73 8.19
C ASN A 58 -4.20 -8.04 8.18
N ALA A 59 -4.26 -6.77 7.73
CA ALA A 59 -5.51 -6.02 7.63
C ALA A 59 -6.25 -6.31 6.31
N LEU A 60 -5.64 -6.97 5.33
CA LEU A 60 -6.28 -7.36 4.08
C LEU A 60 -7.09 -8.66 4.24
N PRO A 61 -8.19 -8.81 3.50
CA PRO A 61 -8.85 -10.10 3.33
C PRO A 61 -7.86 -11.14 2.77
N PRO A 62 -7.89 -12.41 3.23
CA PRO A 62 -6.90 -13.43 2.84
C PRO A 62 -6.68 -13.56 1.33
N ASP A 63 -7.75 -13.61 0.53
CA ASP A 63 -7.67 -13.74 -0.93
C ASP A 63 -6.97 -12.54 -1.59
N ARG A 64 -7.26 -11.33 -1.09
CA ARG A 64 -6.62 -10.11 -1.57
C ARG A 64 -5.17 -10.04 -1.14
N ALA A 65 -4.86 -10.47 0.08
CA ALA A 65 -3.51 -10.51 0.61
C ALA A 65 -2.61 -11.42 -0.25
N VAL A 66 -3.10 -12.62 -0.60
CA VAL A 66 -2.40 -13.56 -1.51
C VAL A 66 -2.22 -12.95 -2.89
N LYS A 67 -3.25 -12.32 -3.46
CA LYS A 67 -3.18 -11.68 -4.78
C LYS A 67 -2.13 -10.56 -4.81
N ILE A 68 -2.07 -9.73 -3.77
CA ILE A 68 -1.10 -8.65 -3.67
C ILE A 68 0.32 -9.20 -3.48
N LEU A 69 0.51 -10.21 -2.64
CA LEU A 69 1.82 -10.87 -2.50
C LEU A 69 2.31 -11.45 -3.83
N LYS A 70 1.45 -12.14 -4.59
CA LYS A 70 1.81 -12.68 -5.91
C LYS A 70 2.27 -11.58 -6.87
N LYS A 71 1.60 -10.42 -6.86
CA LYS A 71 2.01 -9.26 -7.68
C LYS A 71 3.36 -8.68 -7.25
N ILE A 72 3.65 -8.64 -5.96
CA ILE A 72 4.91 -8.14 -5.41
C ILE A 72 6.06 -9.10 -5.72
N VAL A 73 5.87 -10.40 -5.47
CA VAL A 73 6.89 -11.43 -5.73
C VAL A 73 7.15 -11.58 -7.23
N GLY A 74 6.11 -11.59 -8.06
CA GLY A 74 6.25 -11.65 -9.52
C GLY A 74 7.04 -10.48 -10.10
N LYS A 75 6.92 -9.28 -9.52
CA LYS A 75 7.73 -8.10 -9.89
C LYS A 75 9.19 -8.22 -9.43
N THR A 76 9.45 -8.99 -8.38
CA THR A 76 10.79 -9.19 -7.80
C THR A 76 11.61 -10.22 -8.58
N GLN A 77 10.95 -11.19 -9.23
CA GLN A 77 11.61 -12.25 -9.99
C GLN A 77 11.98 -11.88 -11.45
N THR A 78 11.48 -10.75 -11.96
CA THR A 78 11.78 -10.28 -13.33
C THR A 78 12.91 -9.23 -13.38
N LYS A 79 13.86 -9.30 -12.45
CA LYS A 79 15.00 -8.38 -12.40
C LYS A 79 16.33 -9.13 -12.37
#